data_AF-A0A0S2F898-F1
#
_entry.id   AF-A0A0S2F898-F1
#
_cell.length_a   1.000
_cell.length_b   1.000
_cell.length_c   1.000
_cell.angle_alpha   90.00
_cell.angle_beta   90.00
_cell.angle_gamma   90.00
#
_symmetry.space_group_name_H-M   'P 1'
#
loop_
_entity.id
_entity.type
_entity.pdbx_description
1 polymer ?
#
loop_
_entity_poly.entity_id
_entity_poly.type
_entity_poly.pdbx_seq_one_letter_code
_entity_poly.pdbx_strand_id
1 'polypeptide(L)'
;MALNPLELLLLHNALTRPSPATNAAGAGQPTSAQPAAVTTKEPSMANQFEFLDKHFDPTDIPEVAAQTAYERFGNYPNARTSTVIFNISWAALTDAIKHAVLNYTNGGVYDTSAFATLSADGNQWNIVVTGLQYVNASRTIVRGRPEYEINEYNNGSVFVKAEALGAQLLGDVVHLDTGFGTWVQQVQLKNPATY
;
A
#
# COMPACT_ATOMS: atom_id res chain seq x y z
N MET A 1 19.76 -31.51 -9.45
CA MET A 1 18.98 -30.33 -9.84
C MET A 1 17.95 -30.10 -8.75
N ALA A 2 18.07 -29.02 -7.98
CA ALA A 2 17.13 -28.70 -6.92
C ALA A 2 15.95 -27.92 -7.53
N LEU A 3 14.72 -28.39 -7.29
CA LEU A 3 13.50 -27.70 -7.69
C LEU A 3 13.34 -26.42 -6.87
N ASN A 4 12.94 -25.35 -7.55
CA ASN A 4 12.76 -24.01 -6.99
C ASN A 4 11.58 -24.02 -5.98
N PRO A 5 11.73 -23.49 -4.75
CA PRO A 5 10.69 -23.53 -3.72
C PRO A 5 9.35 -22.90 -4.14
N LEU A 6 9.36 -21.98 -5.11
CA LEU A 6 8.16 -21.38 -5.69
C LEU A 6 7.31 -22.38 -6.50
N GLU A 7 7.94 -23.32 -7.21
CA GLU A 7 7.20 -24.33 -7.98
C GLU A 7 6.56 -25.40 -7.10
N LEU A 8 7.17 -25.72 -5.95
CA LEU A 8 6.59 -26.64 -4.97
C LEU A 8 5.33 -26.06 -4.30
N LEU A 9 5.27 -24.73 -4.14
CA LEU A 9 4.13 -24.04 -3.54
C LEU A 9 2.93 -23.99 -4.51
N LEU A 10 3.20 -23.84 -5.81
CA LEU A 10 2.18 -23.85 -6.86
C LEU A 10 1.53 -25.23 -7.05
N LEU A 11 2.31 -26.31 -6.94
CA LEU A 11 1.77 -27.67 -7.08
C LEU A 11 0.86 -28.09 -5.91
N HIS A 12 1.13 -27.62 -4.68
CA HIS A 12 0.29 -27.98 -3.52
C HIS A 12 -1.10 -27.32 -3.56
N ASN A 13 -1.23 -26.14 -4.16
CA ASN A 13 -2.51 -25.42 -4.25
C ASN A 13 -3.43 -25.88 -5.39
N ALA A 14 -2.92 -26.67 -6.33
CA ALA A 14 -3.72 -27.23 -7.43
C ALA A 14 -4.56 -28.46 -7.00
N LEU A 15 -4.21 -29.10 -5.87
CA LEU A 15 -4.80 -30.39 -5.45
C LEU A 15 -6.00 -30.27 -4.49
N THR A 16 -6.40 -29.06 -4.06
CA THR A 16 -7.35 -28.87 -2.95
C THR A 16 -8.63 -28.07 -3.28
N ARG A 17 -8.98 -27.84 -4.55
CA ARG A 17 -10.22 -27.11 -4.88
C ARG A 17 -11.45 -28.04 -4.98
N PRO A 18 -12.52 -27.84 -4.19
CA PRO A 18 -13.82 -28.45 -4.47
C PRO A 18 -14.60 -27.65 -5.55
N SER A 19 -15.35 -28.37 -6.39
CA SER A 19 -16.16 -27.80 -7.49
C SER A 19 -17.43 -27.08 -6.99
N PRO A 20 -17.95 -26.07 -7.72
CA PRO A 20 -19.15 -25.33 -7.31
C PRO A 20 -20.44 -26.06 -7.72
N ALA A 21 -21.43 -26.07 -6.82
CA ALA A 21 -22.76 -26.61 -7.04
C ALA A 21 -23.77 -25.51 -7.43
N THR A 22 -24.56 -25.80 -8.47
CA THR A 22 -25.70 -25.02 -8.99
C THR A 22 -26.94 -25.23 -8.11
N ASN A 23 -27.79 -24.19 -7.91
CA ASN A 23 -29.25 -24.36 -7.79
C ASN A 23 -30.03 -23.04 -7.93
N ALA A 24 -31.24 -23.18 -8.48
CA ALA A 24 -32.11 -22.13 -9.01
C ALA A 24 -33.43 -21.97 -8.23
N ALA A 25 -34.02 -20.76 -8.38
CA ALA A 25 -35.45 -20.38 -8.47
C ALA A 25 -36.44 -20.53 -7.28
N GLY A 26 -37.17 -19.43 -7.02
CA GLY A 26 -38.46 -19.37 -6.30
C GLY A 26 -38.99 -17.95 -6.15
N ALA A 27 -40.18 -17.65 -6.72
CA ALA A 27 -40.78 -16.32 -6.90
C ALA A 27 -41.80 -15.91 -5.80
N GLY A 28 -41.99 -14.59 -5.59
CA GLY A 28 -43.14 -14.00 -4.89
C GLY A 28 -42.99 -12.48 -4.61
N GLN A 29 -43.96 -11.67 -5.02
CA GLN A 29 -44.15 -10.21 -4.78
C GLN A 29 -45.67 -9.97 -4.59
N PRO A 30 -46.18 -8.78 -4.18
CA PRO A 30 -45.66 -7.70 -3.31
C PRO A 30 -46.70 -7.21 -2.26
N THR A 31 -46.29 -6.49 -1.21
CA THR A 31 -47.18 -5.56 -0.47
C THR A 31 -46.40 -4.34 0.04
N SER A 32 -47.01 -3.17 -0.14
CA SER A 32 -46.47 -1.83 0.04
C SER A 32 -46.83 -1.25 1.42
N ALA A 33 -45.85 -0.70 2.15
CA ALA A 33 -45.98 0.53 2.94
C ALA A 33 -44.63 1.01 3.50
N GLN A 34 -44.29 2.25 3.13
CA GLN A 34 -43.41 3.21 3.81
C GLN A 34 -41.88 3.01 3.70
N PRO A 35 -41.15 3.91 3.01
CA PRO A 35 -39.71 3.92 3.07
C PRO A 35 -39.29 4.45 4.44
N ALA A 36 -38.96 3.56 5.37
CA ALA A 36 -37.98 3.91 6.38
C ALA A 36 -36.74 4.30 5.59
N ALA A 37 -36.32 5.57 5.72
CA ALA A 37 -35.03 6.00 5.22
C ALA A 37 -33.99 5.07 5.84
N VAL A 38 -33.61 4.03 5.11
CA VAL A 38 -32.37 3.33 5.32
C VAL A 38 -31.37 4.43 5.06
N THR A 39 -30.92 5.08 6.13
CA THR A 39 -29.60 5.67 6.11
C THR A 39 -28.72 4.47 5.87
N THR A 40 -28.53 4.14 4.58
CA THR A 40 -27.35 3.46 4.13
C THR A 40 -26.29 4.40 4.61
N LYS A 41 -25.79 4.15 5.81
CA LYS A 41 -24.45 4.54 6.16
C LYS A 41 -23.68 3.81 5.07
N GLU A 42 -23.43 4.49 3.96
CA GLU A 42 -22.28 4.19 3.12
C GLU A 42 -21.19 3.88 4.15
N PRO A 43 -20.56 2.68 4.10
CA PRO A 43 -19.38 2.49 4.92
C PRO A 43 -18.50 3.68 4.58
N SER A 44 -18.36 4.60 5.54
CA SER A 44 -17.72 5.87 5.29
C SER A 44 -16.34 5.52 4.78
N MET A 45 -16.06 5.81 3.50
CA MET A 45 -14.75 5.65 2.87
C MET A 45 -13.72 6.63 3.45
N ALA A 46 -13.87 7.00 4.73
CA ALA A 46 -12.87 7.67 5.50
C ALA A 46 -11.96 6.58 6.08
N ASN A 47 -10.67 6.67 5.75
CA ASN A 47 -9.51 6.08 6.42
C ASN A 47 -8.75 4.85 5.91
N GLN A 48 -9.18 4.14 4.86
CA GLN A 48 -8.38 2.99 4.35
C GLN A 48 -6.92 3.35 4.02
N PHE A 49 -6.70 4.60 3.61
CA PHE A 49 -5.41 5.08 3.15
C PHE A 49 -4.86 6.25 3.98
N GLU A 50 -5.41 6.56 5.16
CA GLU A 50 -4.94 7.70 5.96
C GLU A 50 -3.46 7.61 6.30
N PHE A 51 -2.99 6.39 6.59
CA PHE A 51 -1.58 6.12 6.79
C PHE A 51 -0.76 6.40 5.53
N LEU A 52 -1.25 5.97 4.37
CA LEU A 52 -0.54 6.13 3.09
C LEU A 52 -0.50 7.60 2.66
N ASP A 53 -1.56 8.37 2.95
CA ASP A 53 -1.66 9.81 2.65
C ASP A 53 -0.53 10.59 3.33
N LYS A 54 -0.18 10.19 4.55
CA LYS A 54 0.96 10.74 5.29
C LYS A 54 2.31 10.49 4.60
N HIS A 55 2.41 9.46 3.74
CA HIS A 55 3.62 9.05 3.00
C HIS A 55 3.55 9.41 1.53
N PHE A 56 2.68 10.34 1.15
CA PHE A 56 2.44 10.71 -0.22
C PHE A 56 2.61 12.22 -0.40
N ASP A 57 3.25 12.62 -1.50
CA ASP A 57 3.28 13.99 -1.97
C ASP A 57 2.98 14.00 -3.47
N PRO A 58 1.95 14.74 -3.95
CA PRO A 58 1.59 14.76 -5.37
C PRO A 58 2.60 15.52 -6.23
N THR A 59 3.62 16.15 -5.63
CA THR A 59 4.67 16.87 -6.35
C THR A 59 5.46 15.95 -7.28
N ASP A 60 5.94 16.52 -8.39
CA ASP A 60 6.97 15.94 -9.26
C ASP A 60 8.38 16.48 -8.92
N ILE A 61 8.50 17.34 -7.90
CA ILE A 61 9.74 18.01 -7.51
C ILE A 61 10.37 17.27 -6.31
N PRO A 62 11.56 16.67 -6.46
CA PRO A 62 12.18 15.86 -5.40
C PRO A 62 12.51 16.69 -4.15
N GLU A 63 12.83 17.97 -4.27
CA GLU A 63 13.10 18.84 -3.12
C GLU A 63 11.85 19.10 -2.26
N VAL A 64 10.67 19.16 -2.88
CA VAL A 64 9.40 19.33 -2.16
C VAL A 64 9.05 18.04 -1.42
N ALA A 65 9.16 16.90 -2.09
CA ALA A 65 8.97 15.59 -1.46
C ALA A 65 9.97 15.35 -0.30
N ALA A 66 11.22 15.79 -0.47
CA ALA A 66 12.25 15.73 0.57
C ALA A 66 11.91 16.59 1.78
N GLN A 67 11.37 17.79 1.57
CA GLN A 67 10.89 18.66 2.65
C GLN A 67 9.73 17.98 3.41
N THR A 68 8.76 17.42 2.69
CA THR A 68 7.65 16.66 3.29
C THR A 68 8.18 15.46 4.09
N ALA A 69 9.15 14.71 3.56
CA ALA A 69 9.76 13.60 4.28
C ALA A 69 10.49 14.05 5.56
N TYR A 70 11.16 15.21 5.51
CA TYR A 70 11.89 15.79 6.63
C TYR A 70 10.97 16.27 7.76
N GLU A 71 9.91 17.01 7.44
CA GLU A 71 8.97 17.58 8.42
C GLU A 71 8.28 16.50 9.27
N ARG A 72 8.20 15.28 8.74
CA ARG A 72 7.64 14.13 9.45
C ARG A 72 8.48 13.65 10.62
N PHE A 73 9.79 13.92 10.68
CA PHE A 73 10.56 13.59 11.88
C PHE A 73 10.07 14.31 13.15
N GLY A 74 9.37 15.43 13.02
CA GLY A 74 8.75 16.15 14.14
C GLY A 74 7.40 15.58 14.60
N ASN A 75 6.67 14.93 13.70
CA ASN A 75 5.29 14.48 13.94
C ASN A 75 5.15 12.97 14.22
N TYR A 76 6.19 12.17 13.95
CA TYR A 76 6.18 10.72 14.18
C TYR A 76 7.19 10.31 15.27
N PRO A 77 6.83 9.38 16.18
CA PRO A 77 7.70 8.98 17.29
C PRO A 77 9.00 8.37 16.75
N ASN A 78 10.14 9.02 16.99
CA ASN A 78 11.51 8.54 16.76
C ASN A 78 11.72 7.65 15.52
N ALA A 79 11.09 8.00 14.40
CA ALA A 79 11.31 7.30 13.15
C ALA A 79 12.77 7.49 12.73
N ARG A 80 13.46 6.39 12.44
CA ARG A 80 14.84 6.43 11.90
C ARG A 80 14.86 6.78 10.43
N THR A 81 13.79 6.43 9.72
CA THR A 81 13.59 6.69 8.30
C THR A 81 12.17 7.20 8.07
N SER A 82 12.03 8.19 7.21
CA SER A 82 10.76 8.73 6.73
C SER A 82 10.73 8.60 5.21
N THR A 83 9.70 7.94 4.70
CA THR A 83 9.52 7.67 3.27
C THR A 83 8.35 8.48 2.73
N VAL A 84 8.57 9.12 1.58
CA VAL A 84 7.53 9.82 0.82
C VAL A 84 7.57 9.36 -0.63
N ILE A 85 6.44 8.88 -1.13
CA ILE A 85 6.20 8.55 -2.53
C ILE A 85 5.78 9.82 -3.24
N PHE A 86 6.37 10.10 -4.40
CA PHE A 86 6.07 11.30 -5.18
C PHE A 86 6.02 10.98 -6.69
N ASN A 87 5.69 11.99 -7.50
CA ASN A 87 5.58 11.90 -8.95
C ASN A 87 4.59 10.82 -9.44
N ILE A 88 3.51 10.63 -8.68
CA ILE A 88 2.37 9.78 -9.02
C ILE A 88 1.11 10.43 -8.48
N SER A 89 -0.03 10.27 -9.15
CA SER A 89 -1.29 10.78 -8.60
C SER A 89 -1.80 9.88 -7.48
N TRP A 90 -2.48 10.46 -6.49
CA TRP A 90 -3.11 9.72 -5.39
C TRP A 90 -4.08 8.64 -5.91
N ALA A 91 -4.87 9.00 -6.93
CA ALA A 91 -5.78 8.07 -7.59
C ALA A 91 -5.03 6.89 -8.20
N ALA A 92 -3.95 7.13 -8.96
CA ALA A 92 -3.17 6.06 -9.58
C ALA A 92 -2.55 5.13 -8.54
N LEU A 93 -2.02 5.68 -7.44
CA LEU A 93 -1.44 4.89 -6.36
C LEU A 93 -2.50 4.02 -5.66
N THR A 94 -3.61 4.62 -5.24
CA THR A 94 -4.66 3.90 -4.52
C THR A 94 -5.39 2.88 -5.41
N ASP A 95 -5.59 3.19 -6.68
CA ASP A 95 -6.20 2.26 -7.65
C ASP A 95 -5.27 1.08 -7.95
N ALA A 96 -3.96 1.30 -8.04
CA ALA A 96 -3.00 0.20 -8.19
C ALA A 96 -3.08 -0.79 -7.01
N ILE A 97 -3.18 -0.28 -5.77
CA ILE A 97 -3.33 -1.11 -4.56
C ILE A 97 -4.66 -1.89 -4.59
N LYS A 98 -5.78 -1.20 -4.87
CA LYS A 98 -7.11 -1.83 -4.94
C LYS A 98 -7.15 -2.91 -6.02
N HIS A 99 -6.63 -2.63 -7.20
CA HIS A 99 -6.56 -3.58 -8.30
C HIS A 99 -5.68 -4.78 -7.94
N ALA A 100 -4.56 -4.58 -7.25
CA ALA A 100 -3.73 -5.70 -6.80
C ALA A 100 -4.49 -6.67 -5.88
N VAL A 101 -5.26 -6.14 -4.93
CA VAL A 101 -6.13 -6.95 -4.04
C VAL A 101 -7.24 -7.66 -4.83
N LEU A 102 -7.94 -6.93 -5.71
CA LEU A 102 -8.99 -7.52 -6.54
C LEU A 102 -8.46 -8.63 -7.45
N ASN A 103 -7.28 -8.45 -8.03
CA ASN A 103 -6.63 -9.43 -8.89
C ASN A 103 -6.31 -10.72 -8.13
N TYR A 104 -5.79 -10.60 -6.90
CA TYR A 104 -5.55 -11.73 -6.02
C TYR A 104 -6.86 -12.49 -5.71
N THR A 105 -7.89 -11.77 -5.27
CA THR A 105 -9.19 -12.34 -4.89
C THR A 105 -9.88 -13.03 -6.06
N ASN A 106 -9.75 -12.48 -7.27
CA ASN A 106 -10.34 -13.07 -8.49
C ASN A 106 -9.48 -14.20 -9.09
N GLY A 107 -8.30 -14.50 -8.52
CA GLY A 107 -7.39 -15.52 -9.01
C GLY A 107 -6.74 -15.21 -10.36
N GLY A 108 -6.69 -13.93 -10.74
CA GLY A 108 -6.10 -13.47 -11.99
C GLY A 108 -4.65 -13.03 -11.81
N VAL A 109 -3.77 -13.43 -12.74
CA VAL A 109 -2.43 -12.87 -12.88
C VAL A 109 -2.48 -11.88 -14.02
N TYR A 110 -2.34 -10.60 -13.70
CA TYR A 110 -2.33 -9.52 -14.67
C TYR A 110 -0.94 -8.89 -14.69
N ASP A 111 -0.49 -8.45 -15.87
CA ASP A 111 0.74 -7.69 -16.02
C ASP A 111 0.50 -6.26 -15.47
N THR A 112 0.66 -6.12 -14.16
CA THR A 112 0.39 -4.88 -13.43
C THR A 112 1.58 -4.47 -12.58
N SER A 113 1.75 -3.16 -12.40
CA SER A 113 2.79 -2.57 -11.55
C SER A 113 2.58 -2.81 -10.04
N ALA A 114 1.50 -3.49 -9.64
CA ALA A 114 1.23 -3.84 -8.26
C ALA A 114 0.78 -5.30 -8.12
N PHE A 115 1.16 -5.92 -7.01
CA PHE A 115 0.85 -7.31 -6.67
C PHE A 115 0.48 -7.41 -5.20
N ALA A 116 -0.53 -8.23 -4.86
CA ALA A 116 -0.95 -8.45 -3.49
C ALA A 116 -0.91 -9.93 -3.13
N THR A 117 -0.61 -10.22 -1.87
CA THR A 117 -0.76 -11.55 -1.26
C THR A 117 -1.44 -11.42 0.08
N LEU A 118 -2.20 -12.44 0.45
CA LEU A 118 -2.79 -12.54 1.77
C LEU A 118 -1.86 -13.32 2.69
N SER A 119 -1.69 -12.85 3.92
CA SER A 119 -0.98 -13.58 4.97
C SER A 119 -1.63 -14.94 5.24
N ALA A 120 -0.86 -15.89 5.78
CA ALA A 120 -1.34 -17.26 6.01
C ALA A 120 -2.51 -17.34 7.02
N ASP A 121 -2.59 -16.39 7.94
CA ASP A 121 -3.68 -16.24 8.91
C ASP A 121 -4.91 -15.50 8.34
N GLY A 122 -4.81 -14.98 7.10
CA GLY A 122 -5.92 -14.35 6.38
C GLY A 122 -6.24 -12.92 6.80
N ASN A 123 -5.45 -12.32 7.71
CA ASN A 123 -5.79 -11.04 8.35
C ASN A 123 -5.03 -9.83 7.78
N GLN A 124 -4.02 -10.04 6.94
CA GLN A 124 -3.17 -8.97 6.43
C GLN A 124 -2.87 -9.12 4.94
N TRP A 125 -3.04 -8.02 4.22
CA TRP A 125 -2.53 -7.85 2.87
C TRP A 125 -1.07 -7.44 2.89
N ASN A 126 -0.26 -8.12 2.07
CA ASN A 126 1.09 -7.70 1.72
C ASN A 126 1.06 -7.29 0.25
N ILE A 127 1.19 -6.00 -0.01
CA ILE A 127 1.02 -5.39 -1.32
C ILE A 127 2.36 -4.80 -1.74
N VAL A 128 2.82 -5.14 -2.94
CA VAL A 128 4.02 -4.59 -3.55
C VAL A 128 3.58 -3.69 -4.67
N VAL A 129 3.99 -2.43 -4.65
CA VAL A 129 3.79 -1.47 -5.75
C VAL A 129 5.16 -1.11 -6.32
N THR A 130 5.33 -1.22 -7.62
CA THR A 130 6.61 -1.09 -8.33
C THR A 130 6.58 0.08 -9.33
N GLY A 131 7.74 0.49 -9.82
CA GLY A 131 7.87 1.62 -10.76
C GLY A 131 7.64 2.99 -10.11
N LEU A 132 7.77 3.09 -8.80
CA LEU A 132 7.50 4.32 -8.05
C LEU A 132 8.75 5.20 -7.92
N GLN A 133 8.54 6.49 -7.72
CA GLN A 133 9.57 7.41 -7.21
C GLN A 133 9.31 7.66 -5.74
N TYR A 134 10.37 7.62 -4.94
CA TYR A 134 10.29 7.91 -3.52
C TYR A 134 11.56 8.56 -3.01
N VAL A 135 11.42 9.34 -1.94
CA VAL A 135 12.54 9.84 -1.16
C VAL A 135 12.56 9.13 0.19
N ASN A 136 13.76 8.77 0.64
CA ASN A 136 14.00 8.28 1.98
C ASN A 136 14.84 9.31 2.73
N ALA A 137 14.23 9.96 3.71
CA ALA A 137 14.94 10.75 4.68
C ALA A 137 15.35 9.86 5.86
N SER A 138 16.62 9.87 6.21
CA SER A 138 17.17 9.10 7.34
C SER A 138 17.74 10.04 8.38
N ARG A 139 17.53 9.70 9.66
CA ARG A 139 18.05 10.46 10.80
C ARG A 139 19.11 9.64 11.52
N THR A 140 20.32 10.19 11.63
CA THR A 140 21.42 9.61 12.40
C THR A 140 21.82 10.54 13.53
N ILE A 141 22.44 10.00 14.60
CA ILE A 141 22.97 10.81 15.70
C ILE A 141 24.50 10.83 15.58
N VAL A 142 25.05 11.98 15.23
CA VAL A 142 26.50 12.19 15.10
C VAL A 142 26.93 13.16 16.18
N ARG A 143 27.85 12.73 17.05
CA ARG A 143 28.39 13.54 18.17
C ARG A 143 27.29 14.18 19.04
N GLY A 144 26.19 13.45 19.27
CA GLY A 144 25.06 13.92 20.08
C GLY A 144 24.10 14.88 19.37
N ARG A 145 24.27 15.13 18.06
CA ARG A 145 23.38 15.97 17.24
C ARG A 145 22.68 15.12 16.18
N PRO A 146 21.40 15.40 15.86
CA PRO A 146 20.73 14.74 14.75
C PRO A 146 21.25 15.29 13.41
N GLU A 147 21.74 14.40 12.56
CA GLU A 147 22.05 14.67 11.16
C GLU A 147 21.03 13.95 10.28
N TYR A 148 20.67 14.57 9.16
CA TYR A 148 19.65 14.07 8.25
C TYR A 148 20.22 13.91 6.85
N GLU A 149 20.01 12.74 6.27
CA GLU A 149 20.40 12.43 4.89
C GLU A 149 19.16 12.00 4.12
N ILE A 150 18.91 12.66 2.99
CA ILE A 150 17.74 12.41 2.14
C ILE A 150 18.22 11.95 0.77
N ASN A 151 17.77 10.77 0.37
CA ASN A 151 18.12 10.16 -0.90
C ASN A 151 16.87 9.96 -1.76
N GLU A 152 16.98 10.34 -3.03
CA GLU A 152 15.97 10.11 -4.06
C GLU A 152 16.20 8.76 -4.75
N TYR A 153 15.11 8.03 -4.97
CA TYR A 153 15.10 6.76 -5.68
C TYR A 153 14.04 6.77 -6.78
N ASN A 154 14.38 6.15 -7.91
CA ASN A 154 13.49 5.95 -9.05
C ASN A 154 13.36 4.47 -9.40
N ASN A 155 12.29 4.11 -10.13
CA ASN A 155 11.90 2.75 -10.45
C ASN A 155 11.91 1.84 -9.20
N GLY A 156 11.37 2.41 -8.13
CA GLY A 156 11.35 1.87 -6.80
C GLY A 156 10.18 0.91 -6.57
N SER A 157 10.35 0.05 -5.57
CA SER A 157 9.29 -0.79 -5.03
C SER A 157 8.95 -0.35 -3.61
N VAL A 158 7.67 -0.26 -3.31
CA VAL A 158 7.14 0.01 -1.97
C VAL A 158 6.29 -1.16 -1.54
N PHE A 159 6.53 -1.63 -0.32
CA PHE A 159 5.75 -2.63 0.37
C PHE A 159 4.71 -1.95 1.25
N VAL A 160 3.45 -2.19 0.97
CA VAL A 160 2.32 -1.69 1.74
C VAL A 160 1.69 -2.86 2.48
N LYS A 161 1.52 -2.72 3.80
CA LYS A 161 0.72 -3.68 4.59
C LYS A 161 -0.59 -3.04 4.97
N ALA A 162 -1.67 -3.77 4.74
CA ALA A 162 -3.02 -3.36 5.08
C ALA A 162 -3.76 -4.48 5.79
N GLU A 163 -4.75 -4.13 6.60
CA GLU A 163 -5.65 -5.10 7.22
C GLU A 163 -6.52 -5.77 6.14
N ALA A 164 -6.85 -7.04 6.33
CA ALA A 164 -7.81 -7.75 5.50
C ALA A 164 -9.17 -7.82 6.22
N LEU A 165 -10.20 -7.23 5.62
CA LEU A 165 -11.55 -7.21 6.20
C LEU A 165 -12.39 -8.35 5.64
N GLY A 166 -13.11 -9.06 6.53
CA GLY A 166 -14.28 -9.88 6.19
C GLY A 166 -14.11 -10.81 4.99
N ALA A 167 -13.02 -11.59 4.92
CA ALA A 167 -12.70 -12.52 3.85
C ALA A 167 -12.23 -11.88 2.52
N GLN A 168 -11.12 -11.12 2.57
CA GLN A 168 -10.35 -10.61 1.43
C GLN A 168 -10.75 -9.23 0.88
N LEU A 169 -11.38 -8.37 1.70
CA LEU A 169 -11.49 -6.94 1.36
C LEU A 169 -10.26 -6.18 1.86
N LEU A 170 -9.93 -5.08 1.18
CA LEU A 170 -8.88 -4.15 1.62
C LEU A 170 -9.39 -3.34 2.83
N GLY A 171 -8.67 -3.42 3.94
CA GLY A 171 -8.85 -2.58 5.12
C GLY A 171 -7.81 -1.47 5.18
N ASP A 172 -7.56 -0.96 6.40
CA ASP A 172 -6.67 0.17 6.62
C ASP A 172 -5.21 -0.21 6.32
N VAL A 173 -4.52 0.66 5.59
CA VAL A 173 -3.06 0.62 5.47
C VAL A 173 -2.48 0.96 6.83
N VAL A 174 -1.63 0.08 7.34
CA VAL A 174 -1.04 0.21 8.69
C VAL A 174 0.48 0.36 8.66
N HIS A 175 1.10 0.01 7.53
CA HIS A 175 2.54 0.07 7.42
C HIS A 175 3.00 0.24 5.97
N LEU A 176 4.15 0.88 5.81
CA LEU A 176 4.84 1.08 4.55
C LEU A 176 6.33 0.85 4.77
N ASP A 177 6.94 0.11 3.86
CA ASP A 177 8.38 -0.11 3.81
C ASP A 177 8.87 0.08 2.36
N THR A 178 10.13 0.47 2.19
CA THR A 178 10.74 0.58 0.86
C THR A 178 11.51 -0.68 0.55
N GLY A 179 11.31 -1.21 -0.65
CA GLY A 179 12.14 -2.27 -1.20
C GLY A 179 13.32 -1.73 -1.98
N PHE A 180 13.50 -2.25 -3.19
CA PHE A 180 14.59 -1.85 -4.07
C PHE A 180 14.22 -0.58 -4.84
N GLY A 181 15.22 0.21 -5.21
CA GLY A 181 15.08 1.36 -6.08
C GLY A 181 16.44 1.76 -6.63
N THR A 182 16.44 2.45 -7.77
CA THR A 182 17.68 2.99 -8.34
C THR A 182 17.95 4.31 -7.66
N TRP A 183 19.05 4.39 -6.91
CA TRP A 183 19.51 5.65 -6.32
C TRP A 183 19.74 6.67 -7.43
N VAL A 184 19.18 7.87 -7.28
CA VAL A 184 19.30 8.96 -8.25
C VAL A 184 20.32 9.98 -7.76
N GLN A 185 20.06 10.56 -6.58
CA GLN A 185 20.87 11.59 -5.98
C GLN A 185 20.59 11.73 -4.48
N GLN A 186 21.50 12.39 -3.78
CA GLN A 186 21.22 12.95 -2.46
C GLN A 186 20.55 14.32 -2.64
N VAL A 187 19.38 14.51 -2.03
CA VAL A 187 18.60 15.75 -2.13
C VAL A 187 18.99 16.68 -0.98
N GLN A 188 19.39 17.90 -1.32
CA GLN A 188 19.71 18.93 -0.33
C GLN A 188 18.48 19.75 0.00
N LEU A 189 18.14 19.85 1.28
CA LEU A 189 17.10 20.76 1.74
C LEU A 189 17.57 22.20 1.54
N LYS A 190 16.70 23.08 1.00
CA LYS A 190 17.02 24.51 0.86
C LYS A 190 17.12 25.23 2.21
N ASN A 191 16.39 24.76 3.22
CA ASN A 191 16.43 25.27 4.60
C ASN A 191 16.48 24.08 5.59
N PRO A 192 17.62 23.39 5.75
CA PRO A 192 17.76 22.42 6.83
C PRO A 192 17.61 23.16 8.16
N ALA A 193 16.94 22.57 9.15
CA ALA A 193 16.84 23.23 10.46
C ALA A 193 18.25 23.44 11.03
N THR A 194 18.66 24.70 11.13
CA THR A 194 19.87 25.09 11.86
C THR A 194 19.59 24.96 13.35
N TYR A 195 20.26 24.00 13.99
CA TYR A 195 20.27 23.81 15.44
C TYR A 195 21.55 24.35 16.07
#